data_AF-A0A3D8PVI4-F1
#
_entry.id   AF-A0A3D8PVI4-F1
#
_cell.length_a   1.000
_cell.length_b   1.000
_cell.length_c   1.000
_cell.angle_alpha   90.00
_cell.angle_beta   90.00
_cell.angle_gamma   90.00
#
_symmetry.space_group_name_H-M   'P 1'
#
loop_
_entity.id
_entity.type
_entity.pdbx_description
1 polymer ?
#
loop_
_entity_poly.entity_id
_entity_poly.type
_entity_poly.pdbx_seq_one_letter_code
_entity_poly.pdbx_strand_id
1 'polypeptide(L)'
;MINIPLYAGYDYGAIGFVVDLMFIMAYDWHYMASEPGSVAPISEVRNTIEFALKNMDSSKIVLGIPLYGYNWILPYSPEVLATAISNQNAIYLAMNYSGPINYSAVDEAPNFYYVDETGQCPCYLV
;
A
#
# COMPACT_ATOMS: atom_id res chain seq x y z
N MET A 1 2.01 11.79 -14.21
CA MET A 1 2.90 10.78 -13.62
C MET A 1 4.10 11.50 -13.04
N ILE A 2 4.47 11.19 -11.81
CA ILE A 2 5.66 11.75 -11.17
C ILE A 2 6.87 11.11 -11.86
N ASN A 3 7.67 11.93 -12.56
CA ASN A 3 8.93 11.50 -13.15
C ASN A 3 9.97 11.35 -12.03
N ILE A 4 9.90 10.24 -11.30
CA ILE A 4 10.84 9.91 -10.24
C ILE A 4 12.04 9.22 -10.90
N PRO A 5 13.27 9.77 -10.82
CA PRO A 5 14.46 9.20 -11.46
C PRO A 5 14.69 7.73 -11.11
N LEU A 6 14.25 7.29 -9.93
CA LEU A 6 14.33 5.91 -9.47
C LEU A 6 13.60 4.90 -10.37
N TYR A 7 12.52 5.31 -11.05
CA TYR A 7 11.70 4.43 -11.88
C TYR A 7 12.06 4.47 -13.37
N ALA A 8 12.98 5.35 -13.77
CA ALA A 8 13.38 5.52 -15.18
C ALA A 8 14.04 4.26 -15.77
N GLY A 9 14.53 3.33 -14.94
CA GLY A 9 15.10 2.06 -15.39
C GLY A 9 14.07 1.01 -15.82
N TYR A 10 12.78 1.20 -15.54
CA TYR A 10 11.73 0.24 -15.84
C TYR A 10 10.92 0.69 -17.07
N ASP A 11 11.41 0.36 -18.26
CA ASP A 11 10.68 0.58 -19.51
C ASP A 11 9.61 -0.51 -19.71
N TYR A 12 8.35 -0.16 -19.44
CA TYR A 12 7.21 -1.08 -19.53
C TYR A 12 7.04 -1.66 -20.95
N GLY A 13 7.30 -0.88 -21.99
CA GLY A 13 7.15 -1.32 -23.38
C GLY A 13 8.26 -2.30 -23.76
N ALA A 14 9.51 -1.96 -23.47
CA ALA A 14 10.64 -2.82 -23.76
C ALA A 14 10.59 -4.13 -22.95
N ILE A 15 10.28 -4.05 -21.66
CA ILE A 15 10.16 -5.23 -20.81
C ILE A 15 8.95 -6.08 -21.23
N GLY A 16 7.78 -5.45 -21.41
CA GLY A 16 6.55 -6.14 -21.84
C GLY A 16 6.67 -6.82 -23.21
N PHE A 17 7.56 -6.34 -24.08
CA PHE A 17 7.87 -6.99 -25.35
C PHE A 17 8.59 -8.33 -25.17
N VAL A 18 9.54 -8.42 -24.23
CA VAL A 18 10.43 -9.59 -24.10
C VAL A 18 9.96 -10.64 -23.09
N VAL A 19 9.16 -10.26 -22.09
CA VAL A 19 8.69 -11.20 -21.04
C VAL A 19 7.36 -11.86 -21.41
N ASP A 20 7.10 -13.04 -20.85
CA ASP A 20 5.78 -13.69 -20.94
C ASP A 20 4.76 -13.02 -20.01
N LEU A 21 5.18 -12.71 -18.77
CA LEU A 21 4.38 -12.09 -17.73
C LEU A 21 5.18 -11.00 -17.02
N MET A 22 4.50 -9.93 -16.60
CA MET A 22 5.03 -8.86 -15.77
C MET A 22 4.19 -8.73 -14.50
N PHE A 23 4.84 -8.86 -13.36
CA PHE A 23 4.24 -8.63 -12.05
C PHE A 23 4.38 -7.15 -11.68
N ILE A 24 3.26 -6.44 -11.59
CA ILE A 24 3.22 -5.03 -11.19
C ILE A 24 2.93 -4.96 -9.70
N MET A 25 3.92 -4.49 -8.93
CA MET A 25 3.83 -4.30 -7.47
C MET A 25 3.16 -2.94 -7.19
N ALA A 26 1.87 -2.81 -7.50
CA ALA A 26 1.10 -1.59 -7.26
C ALA A 26 0.69 -1.48 -5.78
N TYR A 27 1.68 -1.28 -4.92
CA TYR A 27 1.54 -1.05 -3.48
C TYR A 27 2.75 -0.27 -2.96
N ASP A 28 2.77 0.05 -1.66
CA ASP A 28 3.75 0.92 -0.97
C ASP A 28 3.67 2.41 -1.36
N TRP A 29 2.48 2.93 -1.68
CA TRP A 29 2.28 4.39 -1.71
C TRP A 29 2.47 5.02 -0.34
N HIS A 30 1.97 4.32 0.68
CA HIS A 30 2.34 4.55 2.07
C HIS A 30 3.11 3.33 2.59
N TYR A 31 4.29 3.58 3.15
CA TYR A 31 5.26 2.58 3.58
C TYR A 31 5.84 2.94 4.95
N MET A 32 6.74 2.10 5.49
CA MET A 32 7.18 2.23 6.89
C MET A 32 7.78 3.58 7.28
N ALA A 33 8.35 4.33 6.35
CA ALA A 33 8.97 5.64 6.61
C ALA A 33 8.17 6.81 5.98
N SER A 34 6.94 6.56 5.52
CA SER A 34 6.03 7.60 5.07
C SER A 34 5.06 8.01 6.16
N GLU A 35 4.32 9.08 5.89
CA GLU A 35 3.10 9.41 6.62
C GLU A 35 2.07 8.26 6.53
N PRO A 36 1.18 8.11 7.52
CA PRO A 36 0.12 7.11 7.50
C PRO A 36 -0.81 7.29 6.30
N GLY A 37 -1.13 6.20 5.62
CA GLY A 37 -2.15 6.14 4.57
C GLY A 37 -2.28 4.74 4.00
N SER A 38 -3.13 4.57 2.98
CA SER A 38 -3.35 3.26 2.37
C SER A 38 -2.10 2.76 1.65
N VAL A 39 -1.77 1.48 1.80
CA VAL A 39 -0.61 0.88 1.13
C VAL A 39 -0.86 0.77 -0.38
N ALA A 40 -2.11 0.52 -0.79
CA ALA A 40 -2.50 0.40 -2.19
C ALA A 40 -3.82 1.15 -2.51
N PRO A 41 -3.83 2.49 -2.50
CA PRO A 41 -5.03 3.27 -2.81
C PRO A 41 -5.51 3.00 -4.24
N ILE A 42 -6.80 2.69 -4.38
CA ILE A 42 -7.38 2.23 -5.65
C ILE A 42 -7.17 3.16 -6.83
N SER A 43 -7.13 4.48 -6.59
CA SER A 43 -6.92 5.50 -7.62
C SER A 43 -5.53 5.36 -8.24
N GLU A 44 -4.50 5.13 -7.43
CA GLU A 44 -3.13 5.01 -7.89
C GLU A 44 -2.83 3.62 -8.49
N VAL A 45 -3.45 2.57 -7.95
CA VAL A 45 -3.46 1.24 -8.58
C VAL A 45 -4.05 1.33 -9.99
N ARG A 46 -5.19 2.02 -10.14
CA ARG A 46 -5.84 2.23 -11.44
C ARG A 46 -4.94 3.01 -12.40
N ASN A 47 -4.35 4.12 -11.96
CA ASN A 47 -3.43 4.93 -12.77
C ASN A 47 -2.24 4.09 -13.28
N THR A 48 -1.72 3.21 -12.42
CA THR A 48 -0.58 2.33 -12.74
C THR A 48 -0.98 1.31 -13.82
N ILE A 49 -2.14 0.66 -13.66
CA ILE A 49 -2.64 -0.29 -14.66
C ILE A 49 -2.97 0.41 -15.98
N GLU A 50 -3.62 1.57 -15.96
CA GLU A 50 -3.90 2.34 -17.18
C GLU A 50 -2.63 2.75 -17.92
N PHE A 51 -1.54 3.03 -17.21
CA PHE A 51 -0.24 3.26 -17.83
C PHE A 51 0.33 1.98 -18.44
N ALA A 52 0.30 0.86 -17.72
CA ALA A 52 0.79 -0.42 -18.24
C ALA A 52 0.04 -0.84 -19.51
N LEU A 53 -1.30 -0.72 -19.53
CA LEU A 53 -2.14 -1.04 -20.68
C LEU A 53 -1.85 -0.20 -21.93
N LYS A 54 -1.27 0.99 -21.78
CA LYS A 54 -0.84 1.82 -22.92
C LYS A 54 0.48 1.35 -23.52
N ASN A 55 1.27 0.57 -22.79
CA ASN A 55 2.64 0.21 -23.15
C ASN A 55 2.84 -1.29 -23.40
N MET A 56 1.92 -2.16 -22.95
CA MET A 56 2.03 -3.61 -23.15
C MET A 56 0.66 -4.30 -23.21
N ASP A 57 0.66 -5.55 -23.68
CA ASP A 57 -0.54 -6.39 -23.77
C ASP A 57 -1.08 -6.74 -22.37
N SER A 58 -2.37 -6.51 -22.16
CA SER A 58 -3.10 -6.82 -20.92
C SER A 58 -2.96 -8.28 -20.46
N SER A 59 -2.84 -9.22 -21.39
CA SER A 59 -2.70 -10.66 -21.08
C SER A 59 -1.39 -10.99 -20.37
N LYS A 60 -0.41 -10.10 -20.43
CA LYS A 60 0.88 -10.24 -19.75
C LYS A 60 0.92 -9.64 -18.36
N ILE A 61 -0.11 -8.89 -17.94
CA ILE A 61 -0.09 -8.13 -16.68
C ILE A 61 -0.61 -8.98 -15.53
N VAL A 62 0.18 -9.09 -14.48
CA VAL A 62 -0.23 -9.67 -13.19
C VAL A 62 -0.14 -8.59 -12.11
N LEU A 63 -1.29 -8.25 -11.51
CA LEU A 63 -1.35 -7.26 -10.45
C LEU A 63 -1.01 -7.88 -9.09
N GLY A 64 0.03 -7.36 -8.44
CA GLY A 64 0.37 -7.69 -7.06
C GLY A 64 -0.56 -6.99 -6.07
N ILE A 65 -0.99 -7.71 -5.04
CA ILE A 65 -1.84 -7.20 -3.95
C ILE A 65 -1.04 -7.29 -2.64
N PRO A 66 -1.04 -6.23 -1.81
CA PRO A 66 -0.32 -6.26 -0.54
C PRO A 66 -0.97 -7.26 0.44
N LEU A 67 -0.13 -8.10 1.04
CA LEU A 67 -0.54 -9.02 2.13
C LEU A 67 -0.16 -8.49 3.52
N TYR A 68 0.20 -7.20 3.57
CA TYR A 68 0.60 -6.47 4.76
C TYR A 68 0.00 -5.06 4.73
N GLY A 69 -0.11 -4.48 5.91
CA GLY A 69 -0.32 -3.05 6.13
C GLY A 69 0.72 -2.53 7.11
N TYR A 70 0.62 -1.27 7.51
CA TYR A 70 1.51 -0.72 8.53
C TYR A 70 0.75 -0.14 9.70
N ASN A 71 1.36 -0.27 10.87
CA ASN A 71 0.91 0.30 12.13
C ASN A 71 1.80 1.50 12.49
N TRP A 72 1.28 2.70 12.31
CA TRP A 72 1.97 3.96 12.60
C TRP A 72 1.60 4.47 13.99
N ILE A 73 2.59 4.96 14.73
CA ILE A 73 2.34 5.65 16.00
C ILE A 73 1.91 7.08 15.69
N LEU A 74 0.80 7.56 16.29
CA LEU A 74 0.36 8.95 16.20
C LEU A 74 0.68 9.75 17.48
N PRO A 75 1.00 11.05 17.36
CA PRO A 75 1.16 11.81 16.11
C PRO A 75 2.39 11.34 15.31
N TYR A 76 2.27 11.39 13.98
CA TYR A 76 3.34 10.94 13.08
C TYR A 76 4.64 11.73 13.33
N SER A 77 5.75 11.00 13.35
CA SER A 77 7.10 11.55 13.34
C SER A 77 7.94 10.83 12.28
N PRO A 78 8.68 11.55 11.42
CA PRO A 78 9.55 10.93 10.43
C PRO A 78 10.73 10.15 11.05
N GLU A 79 10.99 10.32 12.35
CA GLU A 79 12.03 9.58 13.09
C GLU A 79 11.56 8.19 13.54
N VAL A 80 10.24 7.94 13.52
CA VAL A 80 9.63 6.70 14.01
C VAL A 80 9.09 5.89 12.84
N LEU A 81 9.67 4.72 12.61
CA LEU A 81 9.23 3.82 11.55
C LEU A 81 7.96 3.06 11.96
N ALA A 82 7.03 2.94 11.03
CA ALA A 82 5.85 2.12 11.21
C ALA A 82 6.19 0.63 11.24
N THR A 83 5.39 -0.15 11.96
CA THR A 83 5.57 -1.60 12.02
C THR A 83 4.75 -2.27 10.91
N ALA A 84 5.42 -2.99 10.01
CA ALA A 84 4.74 -3.81 9.03
C ALA A 84 4.06 -5.01 9.72
N ILE A 85 2.77 -5.21 9.47
CA ILE A 85 2.01 -6.34 10.00
C ILE A 85 1.18 -6.99 8.90
N SER A 86 0.95 -8.31 9.02
CA SER A 86 0.07 -9.01 8.09
C SER A 86 -1.39 -8.58 8.26
N ASN A 87 -2.19 -8.76 7.22
CA ASN A 87 -3.63 -8.49 7.26
C ASN A 87 -4.33 -9.27 8.39
N GLN A 88 -3.85 -10.49 8.70
CA GLN A 88 -4.36 -11.29 9.81
C GLN A 88 -4.00 -10.69 11.18
N ASN A 89 -2.75 -10.25 11.37
CA ASN A 89 -2.31 -9.63 12.61
C ASN A 89 -3.01 -8.29 12.87
N ALA A 90 -3.38 -7.58 11.81
CA ALA A 90 -4.18 -6.37 11.93
C ALA A 90 -5.57 -6.62 12.51
N ILE A 91 -6.24 -7.68 12.06
CA ILE A 91 -7.53 -8.11 12.63
C ILE A 91 -7.35 -8.45 14.12
N TYR A 92 -6.28 -9.17 14.48
CA TYR A 92 -6.00 -9.48 15.88
C TYR A 92 -5.74 -8.23 16.73
N LEU A 93 -5.03 -7.22 16.20
CA LEU A 93 -4.83 -5.95 16.90
C LEU A 93 -6.15 -5.20 17.09
N ALA A 94 -6.98 -5.11 16.05
CA ALA A 94 -8.30 -4.48 16.14
C ALA A 94 -9.17 -5.18 17.20
N MET A 95 -9.13 -6.51 17.29
CA MET A 95 -9.83 -7.28 18.32
C MET A 95 -9.28 -7.02 19.73
N ASN A 96 -7.96 -7.05 19.90
CA ASN A 96 -7.31 -6.90 21.21
C ASN A 96 -7.55 -5.52 21.83
N TYR A 97 -7.53 -4.47 21.01
CA TYR A 97 -7.71 -3.09 21.47
C TYR A 97 -9.12 -2.55 21.24
N SER A 98 -10.06 -3.40 20.80
CA SER A 98 -11.43 -2.99 20.46
C SER A 98 -11.49 -1.82 19.46
N GLY A 99 -10.55 -1.77 18.52
CA GLY A 99 -10.47 -0.77 17.47
C GLY A 99 -11.48 -1.10 16.35
N PRO A 100 -12.51 -0.28 16.11
CA PRO A 100 -13.47 -0.54 15.05
C PRO A 100 -12.78 -0.45 13.68
N ILE A 101 -12.91 -1.52 12.89
CA ILE A 101 -12.40 -1.53 11.51
C ILE A 101 -13.35 -0.70 10.64
N ASN A 102 -12.84 0.41 10.13
CA ASN A 102 -13.51 1.27 9.16
C ASN A 102 -13.04 0.92 7.75
N TYR A 103 -13.80 1.37 6.76
CA TYR A 103 -13.45 1.21 5.35
C TYR A 103 -13.44 2.57 4.66
N SER A 104 -12.31 2.93 4.05
CA SER A 104 -12.21 4.11 3.20
C SER A 104 -12.76 3.76 1.82
N ALA A 105 -13.92 4.33 1.45
CA ALA A 105 -14.46 4.18 0.10
C ALA A 105 -13.66 4.94 -0.96
N VAL A 106 -12.80 5.89 -0.55
CA VAL A 106 -11.94 6.65 -1.46
C VAL A 106 -10.72 5.82 -1.85
N ASP A 107 -10.12 5.14 -0.88
CA ASP A 107 -8.93 4.32 -1.10
C ASP A 107 -9.28 2.86 -1.41
N GLU A 108 -10.52 2.46 -1.16
CA GLU A 108 -11.03 1.07 -1.16
C GLU A 108 -10.25 0.17 -0.19
N ALA A 109 -9.88 0.72 0.97
CA ALA A 109 -9.01 0.06 1.92
C ALA A 109 -9.48 0.16 3.40
N PRO A 110 -9.28 -0.90 4.21
CA PRO A 110 -9.62 -0.90 5.62
C PRO A 110 -8.61 -0.13 6.47
N ASN A 111 -9.10 0.50 7.54
CA ASN A 111 -8.26 1.16 8.53
C ASN A 111 -8.88 1.10 9.93
N PHE A 112 -8.06 1.25 10.96
CA PHE A 112 -8.55 1.44 12.32
C PHE A 112 -7.55 2.22 13.17
N TYR A 113 -8.08 2.80 14.23
CA TYR A 113 -7.33 3.50 15.27
C TYR A 113 -7.53 2.77 16.58
N TYR A 114 -6.50 2.75 17.41
CA TYR A 114 -6.60 2.21 18.76
C TYR A 114 -5.65 2.93 19.69
N VAL A 115 -5.84 2.77 21.00
CA VAL A 115 -4.92 3.29 22.02
C VAL A 115 -4.27 2.10 22.71
N ASP A 116 -2.95 2.09 22.75
CA ASP A 116 -2.19 1.03 23.40
C ASP A 116 -2.08 1.23 24.93
N GLU A 117 -1.46 0.27 25.61
CA GLU A 117 -1.27 0.28 27.06
C GLU A 117 -0.42 1.45 27.56
N THR A 118 0.37 2.07 26.68
CA THR A 118 1.21 3.24 26.99
C THR A 118 0.49 4.57 26.77
N GLY A 119 -0.76 4.53 26.30
CA GLY A 119 -1.54 5.71 25.97
C GLY A 119 -1.20 6.33 24.61
N GLN A 120 -0.39 5.67 23.78
CA GLN A 120 -0.17 6.08 22.40
C GLN A 120 -1.39 5.69 21.55
N CYS A 121 -1.65 6.44 20.49
CA CYS A 121 -2.76 6.16 19.57
C CYS A 121 -2.22 5.68 18.22
N PRO A 122 -1.88 4.39 18.03
CA PRO A 122 -1.49 3.93 16.72
C PRO A 122 -2.66 3.92 15.72
N CYS A 123 -2.32 4.13 14.46
CA CYS A 123 -3.22 3.96 13.32
C CYS A 123 -2.70 2.87 12.40
N TYR A 124 -3.58 1.95 12.04
CA TYR A 124 -3.30 0.90 11.08
C TYR A 124 -4.06 1.13 9.78
N LEU A 125 -3.35 1.03 8.65
CA LEU A 125 -3.91 1.09 7.30
C LEU A 125 -3.33 -0.01 6.39
N VAL A 126 -4.18 -0.54 5.52
CA VAL A 126 -3.84 -1.38 4.35
C VAL A 126 -4.01 -0.56 3.09
#